data_AF-A0AAX2K2F3-F1
#
_entry.id   AF-A0AAX2K2F3-F1
#
_cell.length_a   1.000
_cell.length_b   1.000
_cell.length_c   1.000
_cell.angle_alpha   90.00
_cell.angle_beta   90.00
_cell.angle_gamma   90.00
#
_symmetry.space_group_name_H-M   'P 1'
#
loop_
_entity.id
_entity.type
_entity.pdbx_description
1 polymer ?
#
loop_
_entity_poly.entity_id
_entity_poly.type
_entity_poly.pdbx_seq_one_letter_code
_entity_poly.pdbx_strand_id
1 'polypeptide(L)'
;MGIGAGDHLVSEALYFNDPEGNGIEVYRDRPSSSWEWQNGKVKMDTLEVDSQTLLTHRTDEGWQGMPAKGMIGHLHLKTHDLDAAYQCYIEQLGFQHVSDFPRALFMSTNHYHHHIAANTWQSNQARQNNAQSYGLTHVDIYQPDASTHTFTAPEGFGITVHSNTDLVPEK
;
A
#
# COMPACT_ATOMS: atom_id res chain seq x y z
N MET A 1 -9.25 15.81 -13.97
CA MET A 1 -8.66 15.07 -12.83
C MET A 1 -9.66 15.12 -11.70
N GLY A 2 -10.20 13.98 -11.28
CA GLY A 2 -11.07 13.91 -10.11
C GLY A 2 -10.23 13.54 -8.89
N ILE A 3 -10.52 14.17 -7.75
CA ILE A 3 -9.99 13.75 -6.45
C ILE A 3 -10.96 12.71 -5.91
N GLY A 4 -10.45 11.54 -5.52
CA GLY A 4 -11.19 10.53 -4.76
C GLY A 4 -10.98 10.70 -3.27
N ALA A 5 -11.85 10.11 -2.45
CA ALA A 5 -11.70 10.06 -1.01
C ALA A 5 -12.28 8.75 -0.48
N GLY A 6 -11.73 8.23 0.62
CA GLY A 6 -12.23 7.02 1.28
C GLY A 6 -11.92 7.02 2.78
N ASP A 7 -12.92 6.64 3.59
CA ASP A 7 -12.74 6.24 4.98
C ASP A 7 -12.69 4.72 5.05
N HIS A 8 -11.55 4.20 5.50
CA HIS A 8 -11.26 2.77 5.52
C HIS A 8 -11.45 2.10 6.88
N LEU A 9 -12.04 2.81 7.86
CA LEU A 9 -12.13 2.43 9.27
C LEU A 9 -10.80 2.41 10.01
N VAL A 10 -9.69 2.12 9.31
CA VAL A 10 -8.31 2.12 9.81
C VAL A 10 -7.55 3.40 9.46
N SER A 11 -7.96 4.09 8.40
CA SER A 11 -7.35 5.31 7.88
C SER A 11 -8.37 6.14 7.10
N GLU A 12 -8.06 7.42 6.90
CA GLU A 12 -8.81 8.33 6.02
C GLU A 12 -7.87 8.80 4.91
N ALA A 13 -8.33 8.73 3.67
CA ALA A 13 -7.49 8.87 2.49
C ALA A 13 -8.09 9.81 1.43
N LEU A 14 -7.19 10.51 0.73
CA LEU A 14 -7.47 11.27 -0.49
C LEU A 14 -6.65 10.69 -1.64
N TYR A 15 -7.28 10.58 -2.80
CA TYR A 15 -6.71 9.96 -3.99
C TYR A 15 -6.62 10.95 -5.14
N PHE A 16 -5.48 10.96 -5.81
CA PHE A 16 -5.27 11.69 -7.05
C PHE A 16 -4.21 10.98 -7.91
N ASN A 17 -3.99 11.44 -9.13
CA ASN A 17 -2.95 10.90 -9.98
C ASN A 17 -1.81 11.91 -10.15
N ASP A 18 -0.58 11.42 -10.27
CA ASP A 18 0.53 12.22 -10.76
C ASP A 18 0.40 12.51 -12.27
N PRO A 19 1.26 13.35 -12.86
CA PRO A 19 1.22 13.65 -14.29
C PRO A 19 1.44 12.45 -15.23
N GLU A 20 2.05 11.37 -14.74
CA GLU A 20 2.28 10.12 -15.49
C GLU A 20 1.10 9.15 -15.37
N GLY A 21 0.14 9.43 -14.49
CA GLY A 21 -1.04 8.61 -14.24
C GLY A 21 -0.88 7.58 -13.13
N ASN A 22 0.19 7.65 -12.33
CA ASN A 22 0.32 6.83 -11.12
C ASN A 22 -0.66 7.34 -10.05
N GLY A 23 -1.38 6.41 -9.42
CA GLY A 23 -2.25 6.74 -8.30
C GLY A 23 -1.42 7.11 -7.08
N ILE A 24 -1.72 8.25 -6.49
CA ILE A 24 -1.19 8.72 -5.21
C ILE A 24 -2.34 8.72 -4.21
N GLU A 25 -2.07 8.09 -3.07
CA GLU A 25 -2.93 8.13 -1.89
C GLU A 25 -2.21 8.92 -0.79
N VAL A 26 -2.85 10.00 -0.33
CA VAL A 26 -2.44 10.72 0.87
C VAL A 26 -3.43 10.37 1.95
N TYR A 27 -2.97 9.65 2.97
CA TYR A 27 -3.81 9.18 4.04
C TYR A 27 -3.22 9.46 5.41
N ARG A 28 -4.10 9.38 6.41
CA ARG A 28 -3.75 9.39 7.82
C ARG A 28 -4.32 8.15 8.50
N ASP A 29 -3.47 7.43 9.20
CA ASP A 29 -3.90 6.35 10.08
C ASP A 29 -4.72 6.86 11.26
N ARG A 30 -5.78 6.13 11.56
CA ARG A 30 -6.39 6.18 12.89
C ARG A 30 -5.48 5.49 13.90
N PRO A 31 -5.54 5.83 15.20
CA PRO A 31 -4.76 5.14 16.21
C PRO A 31 -4.96 3.62 16.10
N SER A 32 -3.89 2.85 15.95
CA SER A 32 -3.98 1.40 15.72
C SER A 32 -4.73 0.64 16.83
N SER A 33 -4.73 1.19 18.05
CA SER A 33 -5.53 0.71 19.18
C SER A 33 -7.05 0.72 18.94
N SER A 34 -7.55 1.48 17.97
CA SER A 34 -8.96 1.53 17.61
C SER A 34 -9.34 0.59 16.46
N TRP A 35 -8.38 -0.12 15.88
CA TRP A 35 -8.67 -1.04 14.78
C TRP A 35 -9.34 -2.31 15.29
N GLU A 36 -10.39 -2.75 14.61
CA GLU A 36 -11.11 -3.97 14.93
C GLU A 36 -10.48 -5.16 14.20
N TRP A 37 -9.93 -6.11 14.95
CA TRP A 37 -9.34 -7.34 14.42
C TRP A 37 -10.17 -8.57 14.78
N GLN A 38 -10.39 -9.45 13.82
CA GLN A 38 -11.08 -10.73 14.00
C GLN A 38 -10.35 -11.82 13.23
N ASN A 39 -9.93 -12.89 13.90
CA ASN A 39 -9.23 -14.03 13.29
C ASN A 39 -8.00 -13.64 12.43
N GLY A 40 -7.23 -12.65 12.90
CA GLY A 40 -6.04 -12.15 12.18
C GLY A 40 -6.36 -11.21 11.01
N LYS A 41 -7.63 -10.84 10.81
CA LYS A 41 -8.08 -9.90 9.79
C LYS A 41 -8.51 -8.59 10.42
N VAL A 42 -8.04 -7.47 9.88
CA VAL A 42 -8.52 -6.14 10.26
C VAL A 42 -9.76 -5.81 9.46
N LYS A 43 -10.75 -5.24 10.13
CA LYS A 43 -11.94 -4.72 9.48
C LYS A 43 -11.60 -3.44 8.72
N MET A 44 -11.92 -3.44 7.44
CA MET A 44 -11.74 -2.31 6.55
C MET A 44 -12.99 -2.15 5.68
N ASP A 45 -13.23 -0.94 5.20
CA ASP A 45 -14.33 -0.62 4.29
C ASP A 45 -13.90 0.50 3.32
N THR A 46 -14.82 1.00 2.49
CA THR A 46 -14.64 2.22 1.70
C THR A 46 -15.89 3.07 1.88
N LEU A 47 -15.88 3.88 2.93
CA LEU A 47 -16.97 4.80 3.27
C LEU A 47 -16.70 6.20 2.73
N GLU A 48 -17.75 7.02 2.69
CA GLU A 48 -17.62 8.44 2.39
C GLU A 48 -16.85 9.15 3.50
N VAL A 49 -15.86 9.94 3.11
CA VAL A 49 -15.09 10.78 4.04
C VAL A 49 -15.93 11.98 4.45
N ASP A 50 -15.96 12.28 5.75
CA ASP A 50 -16.53 13.53 6.27
C ASP A 50 -15.64 14.73 5.90
N SER A 51 -15.77 15.16 4.65
CA SER A 51 -15.02 16.28 4.09
C SER A 51 -15.28 17.58 4.84
N GLN A 52 -16.49 17.77 5.39
CA GLN A 52 -16.85 18.97 6.13
C GLN A 52 -16.04 19.06 7.43
N THR A 53 -15.91 17.95 8.16
CA THR A 53 -15.07 17.88 9.36
C THR A 53 -13.60 18.03 9.02
N LEU A 54 -13.09 17.34 7.99
CA LEU A 54 -11.68 17.50 7.57
C LEU A 54 -11.33 18.95 7.24
N LEU A 55 -12.22 19.68 6.56
CA LEU A 55 -12.03 21.09 6.24
C LEU A 55 -11.95 22.00 7.47
N THR A 56 -12.43 21.58 8.65
CA THR A 56 -12.26 22.33 9.91
C THR A 56 -10.85 22.24 10.49
N HIS A 57 -10.07 21.23 10.08
CA HIS A 57 -8.69 21.03 10.53
C HIS A 57 -7.64 21.70 9.64
N ARG A 58 -8.06 22.38 8.56
CA ARG A 58 -7.13 23.05 7.65
C ARG A 58 -6.43 24.23 8.33
N THR A 59 -5.22 24.53 7.88
CA THR A 59 -4.47 25.73 8.28
C THR A 59 -4.66 26.84 7.25
N ASP A 60 -4.57 28.10 7.70
CA ASP A 60 -4.56 29.26 6.79
C ASP A 60 -3.12 29.68 6.40
N GLU A 61 -2.11 28.99 6.92
CA GLU A 61 -0.69 29.25 6.67
C GLU A 61 -0.20 28.72 5.30
N GLY A 62 -1.10 28.12 4.51
CA GLY A 62 -0.77 27.52 3.22
C GLY A 62 0.03 26.22 3.35
N TRP A 63 0.61 25.77 2.23
CA TRP A 63 1.40 24.54 2.18
C TRP A 63 2.75 24.71 2.88
N GLN A 64 2.99 23.94 3.93
CA GLN A 64 4.22 23.95 4.72
C GLN A 64 5.17 22.77 4.40
N GLY A 65 4.90 22.02 3.34
CA GLY A 65 5.63 20.79 3.02
C GLY A 65 4.99 19.54 3.62
N MET A 66 5.54 18.38 3.26
CA MET A 66 5.14 17.11 3.86
C MET A 66 5.53 17.10 5.35
N PRO A 67 4.69 16.51 6.23
CA PRO A 67 5.05 16.35 7.63
C PRO A 67 6.41 15.65 7.78
N ALA A 68 7.23 16.06 8.74
CA ALA A 68 8.57 15.51 8.94
C ALA A 68 8.60 13.99 9.21
N LYS A 69 7.48 13.43 9.70
CA LYS A 69 7.29 11.98 9.92
C LYS A 69 6.48 11.29 8.81
N GLY A 70 6.17 12.00 7.74
CA GLY A 70 5.51 11.43 6.57
C GLY A 70 6.40 10.38 5.93
N MET A 71 5.80 9.27 5.52
CA MET A 71 6.53 8.13 4.94
C MET A 71 5.65 7.42 3.91
N ILE A 72 6.25 6.56 3.09
CA ILE A 72 5.48 5.69 2.21
C ILE A 72 4.69 4.73 3.07
N GLY A 73 3.38 4.77 2.86
CA GLY A 73 2.38 4.00 3.58
C GLY A 73 2.38 2.53 3.22
N HIS A 74 1.89 2.30 2.02
CA HIS A 74 1.69 1.02 1.39
C HIS A 74 1.79 1.15 -0.12
N LEU A 75 1.91 0.03 -0.80
CA LEU A 75 1.85 -0.06 -2.26
C LEU A 75 0.59 -0.79 -2.70
N HIS A 76 -0.17 -0.20 -3.61
CA HIS A 76 -1.31 -0.87 -4.27
C HIS A 76 -0.90 -1.29 -5.68
N LEU A 77 -0.74 -2.58 -5.88
CA LEU A 77 -0.28 -3.21 -7.10
C LEU A 77 -1.45 -3.69 -7.94
N LYS A 78 -1.38 -3.37 -9.24
CA LYS A 78 -2.24 -3.99 -10.24
C LYS A 78 -1.65 -5.34 -10.59
N THR A 79 -2.31 -6.41 -10.16
CA THR A 79 -1.89 -7.77 -10.50
C THR A 79 -2.76 -8.37 -11.60
N HIS A 80 -2.22 -9.35 -12.31
CA HIS A 80 -2.96 -10.13 -13.30
C HIS A 80 -3.40 -11.49 -12.74
N ASP A 81 -2.79 -11.93 -11.64
CA ASP A 81 -3.00 -13.24 -11.04
C ASP A 81 -2.83 -13.12 -9.51
N LEU A 82 -3.93 -13.27 -8.78
CA LEU A 82 -3.93 -13.19 -7.32
C LEU A 82 -3.26 -14.39 -6.66
N ASP A 83 -3.28 -15.56 -7.31
CA ASP A 83 -2.62 -16.75 -6.76
C ASP A 83 -1.10 -16.59 -6.87
N ALA A 84 -0.61 -16.07 -7.99
CA ALA A 84 0.80 -15.72 -8.13
C ALA A 84 1.24 -14.64 -7.13
N ALA A 85 0.42 -13.61 -6.91
CA ALA A 85 0.67 -12.60 -5.88
C ALA A 85 0.70 -13.22 -4.47
N TYR A 86 -0.23 -14.12 -4.15
CA TYR A 86 -0.25 -14.84 -2.87
C TYR A 86 1.06 -15.62 -2.66
N GLN A 87 1.48 -16.42 -3.65
CA GLN A 87 2.72 -17.21 -3.54
C GLN A 87 3.96 -16.33 -3.36
N CYS A 88 4.04 -15.20 -4.08
CA CYS A 88 5.16 -14.28 -3.99
C CYS A 88 5.21 -13.54 -2.65
N TYR A 89 4.12 -12.88 -2.26
CA TYR A 89 4.16 -11.95 -1.14
C TYR A 89 3.88 -12.62 0.21
N ILE A 90 3.04 -13.65 0.25
CA ILE A 90 2.70 -14.34 1.52
C ILE A 90 3.63 -15.52 1.74
N GLU A 91 3.70 -16.47 0.80
CA GLU A 91 4.48 -17.71 1.01
C GLU A 91 6.00 -17.47 0.94
N GLN A 92 6.48 -16.70 -0.04
CA GLN A 92 7.92 -16.44 -0.19
C GLN A 92 8.42 -15.29 0.71
N LEU A 93 7.71 -14.16 0.76
CA LEU A 93 8.15 -12.99 1.55
C LEU A 93 7.62 -12.95 2.99
N GLY A 94 6.68 -13.84 3.35
CA GLY A 94 6.23 -13.99 4.74
C GLY A 94 5.26 -12.92 5.22
N PHE A 95 4.65 -12.12 4.33
CA PHE A 95 3.58 -11.21 4.74
C PHE A 95 2.35 -12.00 5.21
N GLN A 96 1.59 -11.43 6.14
CA GLN A 96 0.33 -11.96 6.60
C GLN A 96 -0.81 -11.39 5.77
N HIS A 97 -1.76 -12.23 5.36
CA HIS A 97 -2.98 -11.78 4.71
C HIS A 97 -3.93 -11.16 5.76
N VAL A 98 -4.04 -9.83 5.80
CA VAL A 98 -4.70 -9.08 6.89
C VAL A 98 -6.07 -8.52 6.56
N SER A 99 -6.52 -8.49 5.31
CA SER A 99 -7.88 -8.06 4.98
C SER A 99 -8.36 -8.65 3.66
N ASP A 100 -9.64 -8.93 3.57
CA ASP A 100 -10.29 -9.55 2.42
C ASP A 100 -11.18 -8.53 1.72
N PHE A 101 -10.93 -8.31 0.42
CA PHE A 101 -11.81 -7.56 -0.47
C PHE A 101 -12.02 -8.35 -1.76
N PRO A 102 -13.18 -8.21 -2.43
CA PRO A 102 -13.40 -8.85 -3.71
C PRO A 102 -12.28 -8.51 -4.70
N ARG A 103 -11.63 -9.56 -5.22
CA ARG A 103 -10.55 -9.46 -6.22
C ARG A 103 -9.30 -8.69 -5.74
N ALA A 104 -9.01 -8.73 -4.45
CA ALA A 104 -7.82 -8.12 -3.86
C ALA A 104 -7.26 -8.95 -2.69
N LEU A 105 -5.94 -8.79 -2.47
CA LEU A 105 -5.21 -9.29 -1.32
C LEU A 105 -4.58 -8.11 -0.59
N PHE A 106 -4.81 -8.00 0.72
CA PHE A 106 -4.20 -6.98 1.57
C PHE A 106 -3.26 -7.66 2.57
N MET A 107 -2.01 -7.23 2.62
CA MET A 107 -0.98 -7.95 3.37
C MET A 107 0.03 -7.04 4.07
N SER A 108 0.43 -7.45 5.27
CA SER A 108 1.36 -6.71 6.13
C SER A 108 2.14 -7.64 7.07
N THR A 109 3.05 -7.03 7.81
CA THR A 109 3.68 -7.58 9.01
C THR A 109 3.27 -6.71 10.20
N ASN A 110 3.62 -7.12 11.42
CA ASN A 110 3.46 -6.32 12.65
C ASN A 110 2.03 -5.82 12.93
N HIS A 111 1.01 -6.57 12.52
CA HIS A 111 -0.39 -6.20 12.79
C HIS A 111 -0.77 -4.81 12.22
N TYR A 112 -0.20 -4.45 11.07
CA TYR A 112 -0.55 -3.24 10.33
C TYR A 112 -1.69 -3.50 9.34
N HIS A 113 -2.45 -2.48 8.92
CA HIS A 113 -3.63 -2.69 8.07
C HIS A 113 -3.31 -3.19 6.65
N HIS A 114 -2.14 -2.83 6.10
CA HIS A 114 -1.49 -3.44 4.92
C HIS A 114 -0.23 -2.64 4.58
N HIS A 115 0.86 -3.30 4.19
CA HIS A 115 2.03 -2.66 3.55
C HIS A 115 1.96 -2.80 2.02
N ILE A 116 1.35 -3.89 1.55
CA ILE A 116 1.12 -4.16 0.13
C ILE A 116 -0.33 -4.59 -0.05
N ALA A 117 -0.97 -4.09 -1.09
CA ALA A 117 -2.21 -4.64 -1.62
C ALA A 117 -2.00 -5.04 -3.08
N ALA A 118 -2.53 -6.20 -3.50
CA ALA A 118 -2.52 -6.63 -4.89
C ALA A 118 -3.97 -6.85 -5.34
N ASN A 119 -4.40 -6.22 -6.43
CA ASN A 119 -5.78 -6.32 -6.90
C ASN A 119 -5.88 -6.38 -8.42
N THR A 120 -7.04 -6.84 -8.91
CA THR A 120 -7.35 -6.90 -10.35
C THR A 120 -8.43 -5.89 -10.77
N TRP A 121 -8.65 -4.82 -10.00
CA TRP A 121 -9.78 -3.91 -10.21
C TRP A 121 -9.70 -3.11 -11.52
N GLN A 122 -8.50 -2.61 -11.84
CA GLN A 122 -8.27 -1.75 -13.01
C GLN A 122 -7.71 -2.51 -14.22
N SER A 123 -7.10 -3.67 -13.99
CA SER A 123 -6.54 -4.54 -15.02
C SER A 123 -6.34 -5.94 -14.45
N ASN A 124 -6.39 -6.96 -15.32
CA ASN A 124 -5.98 -8.33 -15.03
C ASN A 124 -4.98 -8.84 -16.08
N GLN A 125 -4.26 -7.93 -16.73
CA GLN A 125 -3.27 -8.25 -17.77
C GLN A 125 -1.87 -7.99 -17.25
N ALA A 126 -0.94 -8.90 -17.57
CA ALA A 126 0.46 -8.72 -17.22
C ALA A 126 1.03 -7.49 -17.93
N ARG A 127 1.78 -6.66 -17.20
CA ARG A 127 2.47 -5.51 -17.78
C ARG A 127 3.53 -6.01 -18.77
N GLN A 128 3.55 -5.41 -19.97
CA GLN A 128 4.47 -5.74 -21.04
C GLN A 128 5.43 -4.57 -21.28
N ASN A 129 6.62 -4.86 -21.83
CA ASN A 129 7.63 -3.84 -22.17
C ASN A 129 7.96 -2.92 -20.98
N ASN A 130 8.21 -3.50 -19.80
CA ASN A 130 8.39 -2.76 -18.54
C ASN A 130 9.54 -1.75 -18.62
N ALA A 131 10.61 -2.06 -19.35
CA ALA A 131 11.73 -1.15 -19.57
C ALA A 131 11.41 0.08 -20.45
N GLN A 132 10.25 0.10 -21.11
CA GLN A 132 9.82 1.13 -22.06
C GLN A 132 8.43 1.71 -21.72
N SER A 133 7.93 1.48 -20.50
CA SER A 133 6.64 2.00 -20.03
C SER A 133 6.79 2.71 -18.68
N TYR A 134 5.90 3.66 -18.40
CA TYR A 134 5.84 4.34 -17.10
C TYR A 134 5.29 3.44 -15.99
N GLY A 135 5.73 3.69 -14.76
CA GLY A 135 5.25 3.02 -13.55
C GLY A 135 6.40 2.47 -12.70
N LEU A 136 6.04 1.75 -11.62
CA LEU A 136 6.99 1.17 -10.68
C LEU A 136 7.99 0.23 -11.37
N THR A 137 9.28 0.41 -11.08
CA THR A 137 10.38 -0.37 -11.67
C THR A 137 11.06 -1.28 -10.66
N HIS A 138 11.17 -0.86 -9.40
CA HIS A 138 11.85 -1.59 -8.34
C HIS A 138 11.29 -1.25 -6.96
N VAL A 139 11.33 -2.21 -6.04
CA VAL A 139 11.07 -2.02 -4.60
C VAL A 139 12.16 -2.71 -3.78
N ASP A 140 12.67 -2.00 -2.80
CA ASP A 140 13.55 -2.55 -1.78
C ASP A 140 12.73 -2.91 -0.53
N ILE A 141 12.80 -4.18 -0.12
CA ILE A 141 12.16 -4.71 1.08
C ILE A 141 13.27 -5.02 2.09
N TYR A 142 13.11 -4.53 3.32
CA TYR A 142 14.06 -4.77 4.40
C TYR A 142 13.44 -5.78 5.37
N GLN A 143 14.01 -6.98 5.41
CA GLN A 143 13.50 -8.11 6.16
C GLN A 143 14.59 -8.64 7.11
N PRO A 144 14.39 -8.58 8.43
CA PRO A 144 15.32 -9.17 9.39
C PRO A 144 15.56 -10.66 9.10
N ASP A 145 16.78 -11.11 9.32
CA ASP A 145 17.19 -12.53 9.21
C ASP A 145 16.99 -13.18 7.82
N ALA A 146 16.67 -12.39 6.79
CA ALA A 146 16.64 -12.86 5.41
C ALA A 146 18.04 -12.80 4.77
N SER A 147 18.26 -13.61 3.72
CA SER A 147 19.41 -13.41 2.83
C SER A 147 19.12 -12.30 1.82
N THR A 148 20.12 -11.47 1.50
CA THR A 148 19.96 -10.50 0.42
C THR A 148 19.80 -11.21 -0.91
N HIS A 149 18.70 -10.93 -1.62
CA HIS A 149 18.44 -11.50 -2.94
C HIS A 149 17.52 -10.59 -3.76
N THR A 150 17.61 -10.71 -5.09
CA THR A 150 16.80 -9.95 -6.02
C THR A 150 16.03 -10.92 -6.92
N PHE A 151 14.76 -10.61 -7.19
CA PHE A 151 13.91 -11.37 -8.10
C PHE A 151 12.88 -10.45 -8.78
N THR A 152 12.18 -10.98 -9.77
CA THR A 152 11.11 -10.24 -10.48
C THR A 152 9.77 -10.64 -9.88
N ALA A 153 8.99 -9.66 -9.42
CA ALA A 153 7.63 -9.86 -8.92
C ALA A 153 6.69 -10.36 -10.04
N PRO A 154 5.54 -10.98 -9.70
CA PRO A 154 4.52 -11.37 -10.69
C PRO A 154 4.06 -10.21 -11.58
N GLU A 155 4.06 -8.97 -11.06
CA GLU A 155 3.70 -7.77 -11.81
C GLU A 155 4.83 -7.27 -12.74
N GLY A 156 6.01 -7.90 -12.69
CA GLY A 156 7.12 -7.70 -13.61
C GLY A 156 8.12 -6.60 -13.22
N PHE A 157 8.02 -6.02 -12.02
CA PHE A 157 9.01 -5.11 -11.46
C PHE A 157 10.01 -5.88 -10.57
N GLY A 158 11.19 -5.31 -10.33
CA GLY A 158 12.20 -5.96 -9.49
C GLY A 158 11.92 -5.78 -8.00
N ILE A 159 12.19 -6.80 -7.20
CA ILE A 159 12.22 -6.72 -5.74
C ILE A 159 13.63 -7.09 -5.28
N THR A 160 14.23 -6.28 -4.42
CA THR A 160 15.43 -6.65 -3.67
C THR A 160 15.08 -6.76 -2.19
N VAL A 161 15.31 -7.93 -1.60
CA VAL A 161 15.21 -8.14 -0.17
C VAL A 161 16.58 -7.88 0.45
N HIS A 162 16.63 -7.06 1.50
CA HIS A 162 17.83 -6.73 2.27
C HIS A 162 17.72 -7.27 3.68
N SER A 163 18.83 -7.75 4.22
CA SER A 163 18.92 -8.27 5.59
C SER A 163 19.06 -7.19 6.67
N ASN A 164 19.36 -5.94 6.30
CA ASN A 164 19.68 -4.88 7.25
C ASN A 164 18.40 -4.20 7.79
N THR A 165 18.28 -4.08 9.12
CA THR A 165 17.16 -3.41 9.80
C THR A 165 17.39 -1.93 10.08
N ASP A 166 18.59 -1.39 9.85
CA ASP A 166 18.94 0.02 10.15
C ASP A 166 18.05 1.05 9.44
N LEU A 167 17.28 0.61 8.43
CA LEU A 167 16.44 1.44 7.57
C LEU A 167 14.93 1.18 7.72
N VAL A 168 14.51 0.32 8.66
CA VAL A 168 13.09 -0.01 8.85
C VAL A 168 12.49 0.92 9.92
N PRO A 169 11.76 2.00 9.54
CA PRO A 169 11.01 2.77 10.51
C PRO A 169 9.95 1.89 11.17
N GLU A 170 9.71 2.08 12.47
CA GLU A 170 8.59 1.44 13.16
C GLU A 170 7.27 1.85 12.49
N LYS A 171 6.49 0.84 12.08
CA LYS A 171 5.08 0.94 11.72
C LYS A 171 4.31 -0.17 12.41
#